data_AF-A0A4V1UF56-F1
#
_entry.id   AF-A0A4V1UF56-F1
#
_cell.length_a   1.000
_cell.length_b   1.000
_cell.length_c   1.000
_cell.angle_alpha   90.00
_cell.angle_beta   90.00
_cell.angle_gamma   90.00
#
_symmetry.space_group_name_H-M   'P 1'
#
loop_
_entity.id
_entity.type
_entity.pdbx_description
1 polymer ?
#
loop_
_entity_poly.entity_id
_entity_poly.type
_entity_poly.pdbx_seq_one_letter_code
_entity_poly.pdbx_strand_id
1 'polypeptide(L)' 'LFHTGLPAKSGVGGGLIAVSPGKFGIGTFSPPLDAAGNSVRGQRAITDISNALDGNPYSVRPV' A
#
# COMPACT_ATOMS: atom_id res chain seq x y z
N LEU A 1 5.80 2.62 -5.59
CA LEU A 1 7.26 2.47 -5.77
C LEU A 1 8.03 3.28 -4.74
N PHE A 2 8.04 4.62 -4.81
CA PHE A 2 8.91 5.45 -3.96
C PHE A 2 8.58 5.46 -2.46
N HIS A 3 7.31 5.26 -2.08
CA HIS A 3 6.91 5.24 -0.67
C HIS A 3 6.94 3.83 -0.05
N THR A 4 6.39 2.84 -0.73
CA THR A 4 6.18 1.48 -0.15
C THR A 4 6.87 0.37 -0.92
N GLY A 5 7.29 0.60 -2.17
CA GLY A 5 7.79 -0.46 -3.05
C GLY A 5 6.76 -1.53 -3.48
N LEU A 6 5.55 -1.54 -2.90
CA LEU A 6 4.57 -2.61 -3.12
C LEU A 6 3.86 -2.48 -4.49
N PRO A 7 3.74 -3.58 -5.27
CA PRO A 7 2.73 -3.69 -6.32
C PRO A 7 1.33 -3.49 -5.74
N ALA A 8 0.53 -2.62 -6.36
CA ALA A 8 -0.78 -2.25 -5.85
C ALA A 8 -1.77 -1.86 -6.96
N LYS A 9 -3.08 -2.00 -6.67
CA LYS A 9 -4.17 -1.52 -7.52
C LYS A 9 -5.26 -0.88 -6.68
N SER A 10 -5.73 0.31 -7.10
CA SER A 10 -6.90 0.97 -6.53
C SER A 10 -8.13 0.86 -7.43
N GLY A 11 -9.32 0.90 -6.84
CA GLY A 11 -10.61 1.00 -7.53
C GLY A 11 -11.41 2.20 -7.01
N VAL A 12 -12.18 2.84 -7.90
CA VAL A 12 -12.95 4.06 -7.62
C VAL A 12 -14.05 3.88 -6.55
N GLY A 13 -14.41 2.65 -6.20
CA GLY A 13 -15.23 2.37 -5.03
C GLY A 13 -14.52 2.60 -3.69
N GLY A 14 -13.25 3.01 -3.69
CA GLY A 14 -12.44 3.22 -2.50
C GLY A 14 -11.64 2.00 -2.04
N GLY A 15 -11.65 0.92 -2.83
CA GLY A 15 -10.83 -0.27 -2.60
C GLY A 15 -9.37 -0.03 -2.99
N LEU A 16 -8.43 -0.55 -2.20
CA LEU A 16 -7.02 -0.61 -2.57
C LEU A 16 -6.41 -1.92 -2.10
N ILE A 17 -5.78 -2.65 -3.01
CA ILE A 17 -5.00 -3.85 -2.70
C ILE A 17 -3.52 -3.62 -2.97
N ALA A 18 -2.65 -4.18 -2.13
CA ALA A 18 -1.21 -4.19 -2.32
C ALA A 18 -0.61 -5.53 -1.88
N VAL A 19 0.53 -5.92 -2.46
CA VAL A 19 1.18 -7.20 -2.17
C VAL A 19 2.64 -6.95 -1.79
N SER A 20 3.08 -7.54 -0.69
CA SER A 20 4.50 -7.75 -0.39
C SER A 20 4.90 -9.16 -0.84
N PRO A 21 5.64 -9.30 -1.96
CA PRO A 21 5.97 -10.61 -2.52
C PRO A 21 6.61 -11.54 -1.48
N GLY A 22 6.08 -12.76 -1.35
CA GLY A 22 6.59 -13.76 -0.42
C GLY A 22 6.35 -13.48 1.08
N LYS A 23 5.69 -12.36 1.45
CA LYS A 23 5.38 -12.03 2.85
C LYS A 23 3.87 -12.00 3.12
N PHE A 24 3.13 -11.09 2.49
CA PHE A 24 1.69 -10.89 2.77
C PHE A 24 0.98 -10.07 1.69
N GLY A 25 -0.35 -10.07 1.72
CA GLY A 25 -1.21 -9.15 0.97
C GLY A 25 -1.97 -8.20 1.90
N ILE A 26 -2.27 -6.99 1.43
CA ILE A 26 -3.06 -5.97 2.13
C ILE A 26 -4.27 -5.61 1.29
N GLY A 27 -5.46 -5.58 1.89
CA GLY A 27 -6.67 -5.01 1.31
C GLY A 27 -7.21 -3.90 2.21
N THR A 28 -7.61 -2.78 1.62
CA THR A 28 -8.21 -1.64 2.32
C THR A 28 -9.46 -1.17 1.60
N PHE A 29 -10.36 -0.55 2.35
CA PHE A 29 -11.58 0.07 1.81
C PHE A 29 -11.84 1.40 2.49
N SER A 30 -11.96 2.46 1.70
CA SER A 30 -12.34 3.79 2.16
C SER A 30 -12.80 4.66 0.98
N PRO A 31 -14.10 5.05 0.91
CA PRO A 31 -14.66 5.75 -0.25
C PRO A 31 -14.01 7.08 -0.66
N PRO A 32 -13.55 7.98 0.25
CA PRO A 32 -12.95 9.24 -0.15
C PRO A 32 -11.68 9.05 -1.00
N LEU A 33 -11.68 9.67 -2.18
CA LEU A 33 -10.60 9.58 -3.18
C LEU A 33 -9.80 10.89 -3.25
N ASP A 34 -8.54 10.79 -3.67
CA ASP A 34 -7.74 11.93 -4.13
C ASP A 34 -8.10 12.34 -5.57
N ALA A 35 -7.44 13.39 -6.08
CA ALA A 35 -7.62 13.89 -7.44
C ALA A 35 -7.27 12.86 -8.54
N ALA A 36 -6.48 11.82 -8.21
CA ALA A 36 -6.13 10.74 -9.13
C ALA A 36 -7.08 9.53 -9.03
N GLY A 37 -8.10 9.58 -8.17
CA GLY A 37 -9.09 8.52 -7.99
C GLY A 37 -8.64 7.38 -7.06
N ASN A 38 -7.59 7.58 -6.27
CA ASN A 38 -7.11 6.58 -5.30
C ASN A 38 -7.67 6.87 -3.91
N SER A 39 -7.96 5.82 -3.14
CA SER A 39 -8.40 5.97 -1.75
C SER A 39 -7.34 6.68 -0.89
N VAL A 40 -7.66 7.85 -0.34
CA VAL A 40 -6.70 8.65 0.47
C VAL A 40 -6.27 7.87 1.72
N ARG A 41 -7.24 7.28 2.43
CA ARG A 41 -6.96 6.50 3.64
C ARG A 41 -6.38 5.12 3.32
N GLY A 42 -6.78 4.50 2.20
CA GLY A 42 -6.21 3.22 1.76
C GLY A 42 -4.71 3.32 1.49
N GLN A 43 -4.27 4.39 0.81
CA GLN A 43 -2.85 4.66 0.58
C GLN A 43 -2.05 4.83 1.88
N ARG A 44 -2.58 5.60 2.83
CA ARG A 44 -1.96 5.79 4.16
C ARG A 44 -1.86 4.48 4.92
N ALA A 45 -2.95 3.73 5.04
CA ALA A 45 -2.98 2.46 5.76
C ALA A 45 -1.97 1.45 5.19
N ILE A 46 -1.88 1.33 3.86
CA ILE A 46 -0.90 0.44 3.22
C ILE A 46 0.53 0.90 3.50
N THR A 47 0.78 2.20 3.52
CA THR A 47 2.10 2.74 3.84
C THR A 47 2.49 2.41 5.29
N ASP A 48 1.58 2.65 6.24
CA ASP A 48 1.81 2.40 7.66
C ASP A 48 2.03 0.90 7.94
N ILE A 49 1.18 0.03 7.38
CA ILE A 49 1.30 -1.44 7.52
C ILE A 49 2.59 -1.94 6.86
N SER A 50 2.93 -1.47 5.66
CA SER A 50 4.17 -1.84 4.97
C SER A 50 5.39 -1.49 5.80
N ASN A 51 5.42 -0.31 6.42
CA ASN A 51 6.53 0.10 7.28
C ASN A 51 6.60 -0.71 8.58
N ALA A 52 5.45 -0.94 9.23
CA ALA A 52 5.38 -1.70 10.48
C ALA A 52 5.80 -3.18 10.31
N LEU A 53 5.55 -3.76 9.13
CA LEU A 53 5.78 -5.18 8.85
C LEU A 53 6.96 -5.45 7.91
N ASP A 54 7.79 -4.43 7.62
CA ASP A 54 8.91 -4.57 6.69
C ASP A 54 8.51 -5.08 5.30
N GLY A 55 7.38 -4.60 4.78
CA GLY A 55 6.81 -5.07 3.51
C GLY A 55 7.56 -4.61 2.27
N ASN A 56 8.38 -3.57 2.35
CA ASN A 56 9.00 -3.00 1.16
C ASN A 56 10.11 -3.92 0.60
N PRO A 57 9.95 -4.51 -0.60
CA PRO A 57 10.91 -5.44 -1.17
C PRO A 57 12.24 -4.78 -1.57
N TYR A 58 12.29 -3.46 -1.62
CA TYR A 58 13.49 -2.69 -1.96
C TYR A 58 14.15 -2.05 -0.73
N SER A 59 13.63 -2.30 0.48
CA SER A 59 14.30 -1.78 1.67
C SER A 59 15.61 -2.52 1.90
N VAL A 60 16.70 -1.77 2.09
CA VAL A 60 18.01 -2.31 2.44
C VAL A 60 18.17 -2.12 3.94
N ARG A 61 18.29 -3.21 4.69
CA ARG A 61 18.66 -3.15 6.10
C ARG A 61 20.18 -3.23 6.20
N PRO A 62 20.88 -2.21 6.73
CA PRO A 62 22.29 -2.33 7.03
C PRO A 62 22.49 -3.47 8.01
N VAL A 63 23.46 -4.34 7.71
CA VAL A 63 23.95 -5.37 8.63
C VAL A 63 24.88 -4.78 9.67
#